data_AF-B8AGV1-F1
#
_entry.id   AF-B8AGV1-F1
#
_cell.length_a   1.000
_cell.length_b   1.000
_cell.length_c   1.000
_cell.angle_alpha   90.00
_cell.angle_beta   90.00
_cell.angle_gamma   90.00
#
_symmetry.space_group_name_H-M   'P 1'
#
loop_
_entity.id
_entity.type
_entity.pdbx_description
1 polymer ?
#
loop_
_entity_poly.entity_id
_entity_poly.type
_entity_poly.pdbx_seq_one_letter_code
_entity_poly.pdbx_strand_id
1 'polypeptide(L)'
;MDRGFREELRHRISLDHHDRAPLVPRLFVRGNHVGGAAEVARLEEEGKLAALLEGLPRARPGGGCCDGCGGMRFLPCFDCNGSRKLCFSLPTPVPAAAAARSNKTRAVVVVRCGECNENGLVLCPICS
;
A
#
# COMPACT_ATOMS: atom_id res chain seq x y z
N MET A 1 5.99 -1.10 1.62
CA MET A 1 6.24 -1.70 0.30
C MET A 1 7.15 -2.89 0.50
N ASP A 2 6.73 -4.07 0.04
CA ASP A 2 7.48 -5.31 0.18
C ASP A 2 8.84 -5.24 -0.57
N ARG A 3 9.84 -5.97 -0.05
CA ARG A 3 11.18 -6.00 -0.62
C ARG A 3 11.17 -6.66 -2.00
N GLY A 4 10.44 -7.76 -2.17
CA GLY A 4 10.34 -8.48 -3.44
C GLY A 4 9.69 -7.61 -4.52
N PHE A 5 8.59 -6.95 -4.18
CA PHE A 5 7.95 -5.99 -5.10
C PHE A 5 8.89 -4.84 -5.51
N ARG A 6 9.67 -4.31 -4.57
CA ARG A 6 10.66 -3.26 -4.87
C ARG A 6 11.79 -3.77 -5.77
N GLU A 7 12.21 -5.02 -5.62
CA GLU A 7 13.19 -5.66 -6.49
C GLU A 7 12.64 -5.92 -7.90
N GLU A 8 11.39 -6.37 -8.01
CA GLU A 8 10.69 -6.51 -9.30
C GLU A 8 10.58 -5.16 -10.02
N LEU A 9 10.11 -4.11 -9.32
CA LEU A 9 10.03 -2.76 -9.89
C LEU A 9 11.40 -2.28 -10.39
N ARG A 10 12.46 -2.48 -9.61
CA ARG A 10 13.83 -2.13 -10.04
C ARG A 10 14.20 -2.88 -11.31
N HIS A 11 14.00 -4.19 -11.36
CA HIS A 11 14.33 -4.96 -12.56
C HIS A 11 13.58 -4.43 -13.78
N ARG A 12 12.27 -4.16 -13.68
CA ARG A 12 11.46 -3.67 -14.81
C ARG A 12 11.82 -2.25 -15.26
N ILE A 13 12.33 -1.40 -14.37
CA ILE A 13 12.69 -0.02 -14.70
C ILE A 13 14.15 0.08 -15.16
N SER A 14 15.05 -0.71 -14.56
CA SER A 14 16.48 -0.71 -14.85
C SER A 14 16.85 -1.42 -16.16
N LEU A 15 15.93 -2.16 -16.78
CA LEU A 15 16.11 -2.65 -18.16
C LEU A 15 16.27 -1.49 -19.16
N ASP A 16 15.73 -0.30 -18.87
CA ASP A 16 15.79 0.86 -19.78
C ASP A 16 16.85 1.91 -19.41
N HIS A 17 17.36 1.89 -18.17
CA HIS A 17 18.36 2.85 -17.69
C HIS A 17 19.40 2.19 -16.79
N HIS A 18 20.63 2.09 -17.30
CA HIS A 18 21.80 1.72 -16.51
C HIS A 18 22.04 2.75 -15.39
N ASP A 19 22.04 2.26 -14.15
CA ASP A 19 22.78 2.80 -13.00
C ASP A 19 22.22 4.00 -12.22
N ARG A 20 20.91 4.22 -12.21
CA ARG A 20 20.29 5.21 -11.30
C ARG A 20 19.06 4.66 -10.59
N ALA A 21 18.91 5.01 -9.31
CA ALA A 21 17.75 4.62 -8.52
C ALA A 21 16.46 5.03 -9.26
N PRO A 22 15.45 4.15 -9.40
CA PRO A 22 14.23 4.47 -10.12
C PRO A 22 13.54 5.69 -9.49
N LEU A 23 13.42 6.77 -10.25
CA LEU A 23 12.64 7.93 -9.85
C LEU A 23 11.15 7.57 -9.96
N VAL A 24 10.52 7.26 -8.83
CA VAL A 24 9.07 7.14 -8.74
C VAL A 24 8.43 8.54 -8.76
N PRO A 25 7.24 8.70 -9.36
CA PRO A 25 6.38 7.67 -9.96
C PRO A 25 6.81 7.23 -11.38
N ARG A 26 6.54 5.96 -11.71
CA ARG A 26 6.68 5.39 -13.06
C ARG A 26 5.33 4.84 -13.52
N LEU A 27 4.97 5.10 -14.78
CA LEU A 27 3.74 4.60 -15.38
C LEU A 27 3.99 3.23 -16.01
N PHE A 28 3.09 2.29 -15.71
CA PHE A 28 3.01 1.00 -16.37
C PHE A 28 1.61 0.83 -16.96
N VAL A 29 1.55 0.37 -18.21
CA VAL A 29 0.29 0.08 -18.91
C VAL A 29 0.30 -1.38 -19.31
N ARG A 30 -0.66 -2.16 -18.80
CA ARG A 30 -0.76 -3.62 -19.05
C ARG A 30 0.55 -4.36 -18.74
N GLY A 31 1.25 -3.93 -17.69
CA GLY A 31 2.56 -4.48 -17.29
C GLY A 31 3.76 -3.90 -18.05
N ASN A 32 3.58 -3.18 -19.15
CA ASN A 32 4.71 -2.59 -19.86
C ASN A 32 5.11 -1.26 -19.23
N HIS A 33 6.40 -1.06 -19.06
CA HIS A 33 6.96 0.19 -18.55
C HIS A 33 6.85 1.27 -19.62
N VAL A 34 6.14 2.36 -19.31
CA VAL A 34 5.93 3.48 -20.26
C VAL A 34 6.95 4.59 -20.03
N GLY A 35 7.25 4.90 -18.78
CA GLY A 35 8.20 5.96 -18.44
C GLY A 35 7.89 6.65 -17.12
N GLY A 36 8.64 7.70 -16.82
CA GLY A 36 8.40 8.62 -15.71
C GLY A 36 7.52 9.78 -16.14
N ALA A 37 7.39 10.77 -15.25
CA ALA A 37 6.51 11.92 -15.49
C ALA A 37 6.87 12.69 -16.78
N ALA A 38 8.16 12.86 -17.09
CA ALA A 38 8.61 13.58 -18.28
C ALA A 38 8.29 12.82 -19.58
N GLU A 39 8.55 11.52 -19.62
CA GLU A 39 8.24 10.70 -20.81
C GLU A 39 6.73 10.61 -21.04
N VAL A 40 5.93 10.50 -19.97
CA VAL A 40 4.47 10.49 -20.05
C VAL A 40 3.92 11.82 -20.52
N ALA A 41 4.44 12.95 -20.03
CA ALA A 41 4.04 14.27 -20.49
C ALA A 41 4.29 14.44 -21.99
N ARG A 42 5.48 14.03 -22.47
CA ARG A 42 5.80 14.06 -23.90
C ARG A 42 4.85 13.17 -24.73
N LEU A 43 4.50 11.97 -24.25
CA LEU A 43 3.55 11.09 -24.95
C LEU A 43 2.15 11.70 -25.06
N GLU A 44 1.72 12.47 -24.06
CA GLU A 44 0.45 13.20 -24.10
C GLU A 44 0.51 14.35 -25.11
N GLU A 45 1.59 15.15 -25.10
CA GLU A 45 1.81 16.24 -26.06
C GLU A 45 1.86 15.73 -27.51
N GLU A 46 2.45 14.56 -27.75
CA GLU A 46 2.49 13.90 -29.06
C GLU A 46 1.16 13.19 -29.43
N GLY A 47 0.16 13.16 -28.53
CA GLY A 47 -1.12 12.49 -28.74
C GLY A 47 -1.06 10.95 -28.74
N LYS A 48 0.04 10.36 -28.27
CA LYS A 48 0.29 8.90 -28.28
C LYS A 48 -0.18 8.21 -27.00
N LEU A 49 -0.32 8.94 -25.89
CA LEU A 49 -0.73 8.37 -24.61
C LEU A 49 -2.14 7.76 -24.67
N ALA A 50 -3.07 8.40 -25.38
CA ALA A 50 -4.44 7.93 -25.52
C ALA A 50 -4.54 6.52 -26.13
N ALA A 51 -3.71 6.22 -27.15
CA ALA A 51 -3.67 4.90 -27.78
C ALA A 51 -3.16 3.82 -26.82
N LEU A 52 -2.21 4.16 -25.92
CA LEU A 52 -1.74 3.22 -24.89
C LEU A 52 -2.84 2.89 -23.88
N LEU A 53 -3.67 3.87 -23.54
CA LEU A 53 -4.75 3.74 -22.55
C LEU A 53 -6.04 3.15 -23.13
N GLU A 54 -6.10 2.88 -24.43
CA GLU A 54 -7.29 2.34 -25.09
C GLU A 54 -7.72 1.00 -24.45
N GLY A 55 -9.02 0.78 -24.30
CA GLY A 55 -9.58 -0.43 -23.69
C GLY A 55 -9.38 -0.56 -22.18
N LEU A 56 -8.68 0.38 -21.51
CA LEU A 56 -8.66 0.41 -20.05
C LEU A 56 -10.04 0.87 -19.51
N PRO A 57 -10.50 0.32 -18.38
CA PRO A 57 -11.70 0.81 -17.72
C PRO A 57 -11.57 2.31 -17.46
N ARG A 58 -12.50 3.08 -18.01
CA ARG A 58 -12.57 4.52 -17.72
C ARG A 58 -13.08 4.73 -16.30
N ALA A 59 -12.68 5.84 -15.69
CA ALA A 59 -13.35 6.32 -14.49
C ALA A 59 -14.85 6.42 -14.74
N ARG A 60 -15.67 6.20 -13.70
CA ARG A 60 -17.13 6.23 -13.84
C ARG A 60 -17.57 7.56 -14.48
N PRO A 61 -18.55 7.53 -15.42
CA PRO A 61 -19.12 8.75 -16.00
C PRO A 61 -19.55 9.70 -14.88
N GLY A 62 -19.12 10.96 -14.94
CA GLY A 62 -19.42 11.98 -13.93
C GLY A 62 -18.30 12.26 -12.92
N GLY A 63 -17.15 11.59 -13.00
CA GLY A 63 -15.97 11.93 -12.18
C GLY A 63 -16.13 11.68 -10.68
N GLY A 64 -17.25 11.07 -10.27
CA GLY A 64 -17.51 10.74 -8.87
C GLY A 64 -16.54 9.68 -8.38
N CYS A 65 -15.70 10.05 -7.42
CA CYS A 65 -14.98 9.09 -6.63
C CYS A 65 -15.93 8.48 -5.58
N CYS A 66 -15.62 7.28 -5.08
CA CYS A 66 -16.40 6.71 -3.99
C CYS A 66 -16.23 7.58 -2.73
N ASP A 67 -17.33 8.02 -2.12
CA ASP A 67 -17.33 8.87 -0.92
C ASP A 67 -16.56 8.27 0.26
N GLY A 68 -16.40 6.94 0.29
CA GLY A 68 -15.64 6.26 1.33
C GLY A 68 -14.12 6.22 1.08
N CYS A 69 -13.67 5.96 -0.14
CA CYS A 69 -12.23 5.75 -0.43
C CYS A 69 -11.60 6.77 -1.37
N GLY A 70 -12.35 7.77 -1.84
CA GLY A 70 -11.86 8.76 -2.80
C GLY A 70 -11.35 8.14 -4.11
N GLY A 71 -11.86 6.97 -4.49
CA GLY A 71 -11.43 6.23 -5.69
C GLY A 71 -10.19 5.33 -5.50
N MET A 72 -9.58 5.30 -4.32
CA MET A 72 -8.39 4.48 -4.05
C MET A 72 -8.67 2.97 -3.96
N ARG A 73 -9.94 2.57 -3.75
CA ARG A 73 -10.43 1.19 -3.55
C ARG A 73 -9.82 0.41 -2.37
N PHE A 74 -8.83 0.98 -1.70
CA PHE A 74 -8.23 0.44 -0.48
C PHE A 74 -8.33 1.45 0.65
N LEU A 75 -8.51 0.95 1.86
CA LEU A 75 -8.56 1.73 3.10
C LEU A 75 -7.55 1.14 4.12
N PRO A 76 -7.04 1.93 5.07
CA PRO A 76 -6.34 1.39 6.22
C PRO A 76 -7.21 0.34 6.92
N CYS A 77 -6.62 -0.80 7.29
CA CYS A 77 -7.31 -1.84 8.02
C CYS A 77 -7.92 -1.31 9.32
N PHE A 78 -9.19 -1.63 9.56
CA PHE A 78 -9.92 -1.15 10.72
C PHE A 78 -9.45 -1.79 12.04
N ASP A 79 -8.94 -3.02 11.99
CA ASP A 79 -8.50 -3.74 13.20
C ASP A 79 -7.10 -3.35 13.66
N CYS A 80 -6.18 -3.12 12.71
CA CYS A 80 -4.78 -2.80 13.02
C CYS A 80 -4.36 -1.37 12.68
N ASN A 81 -5.30 -0.55 12.19
CA ASN A 81 -5.07 0.83 11.75
C ASN A 81 -3.91 0.97 10.77
N GLY A 82 -3.74 -0.02 9.88
CA GLY A 82 -2.63 -0.06 8.91
C GLY A 82 -1.28 -0.52 9.44
N SER A 83 -1.12 -0.73 10.75
CA SER A 83 0.16 -1.12 11.35
C SER A 83 0.55 -2.59 11.10
N ARG A 84 -0.43 -3.43 10.72
CA ARG A 84 -0.38 -4.91 10.73
C ARG A 84 -0.07 -5.54 12.09
N LYS A 85 -0.21 -4.79 13.19
CA LYS A 85 0.09 -5.25 14.54
C LYS A 85 -1.16 -5.20 15.40
N LEU A 86 -1.41 -6.28 16.13
CA LEU A 86 -2.44 -6.35 17.18
C LEU A 86 -1.72 -6.59 18.51
N CYS A 87 -2.01 -5.76 19.50
CA CYS A 87 -1.35 -5.79 20.80
C CYS A 87 -2.30 -6.30 21.89
N PHE A 88 -1.94 -7.37 22.56
CA PHE A 88 -2.70 -7.97 23.66
C PHE A 88 -1.93 -7.83 24.96
N SER A 89 -2.54 -7.23 25.98
CA SER A 89 -1.96 -7.19 27.32
C SER A 89 -2.36 -8.44 28.10
N LEU A 90 -1.38 -9.24 28.50
CA LEU A 90 -1.63 -10.41 29.34
C LEU A 90 -1.64 -10.01 30.83
N PRO A 91 -2.61 -10.50 31.62
CA PRO A 91 -2.52 -10.43 33.07
C PRO A 91 -1.31 -11.26 33.50
N THR A 92 -0.32 -10.64 34.14
CA THR A 92 0.76 -11.40 34.76
C THR A 92 0.20 -12.10 36.00
N PRO A 93 0.27 -13.44 36.12
CA PRO A 93 -0.08 -14.13 37.36
C PRO A 93 0.96 -13.73 38.39
N VAL A 94 0.57 -12.88 39.32
CA VAL A 94 1.45 -12.40 40.38
C VAL A 94 1.02 -13.06 41.68
N PRO A 95 1.88 -13.87 42.32
CA PRO A 95 1.58 -14.39 43.65
C PRO A 95 1.35 -13.21 44.60
N ALA A 96 0.29 -13.32 45.41
CA ALA A 96 -0.29 -12.25 46.24
C ALA A 96 0.69 -11.59 47.23
N ALA A 97 1.89 -12.13 47.43
CA ALA A 97 2.86 -11.68 48.43
C ALA A 97 3.79 -10.53 48.00
N ALA A 98 3.79 -10.10 46.73
CA ALA A 98 4.75 -9.10 46.21
C ALA A 98 4.10 -7.77 45.78
N ALA A 99 3.11 -7.30 46.53
CA ALA A 99 2.26 -6.15 46.16
C ALA A 99 2.84 -4.75 46.49
N ALA A 100 4.09 -4.63 46.98
CA ALA A 100 4.53 -3.35 47.56
C ALA A 100 5.45 -2.46 46.70
N ARG A 101 6.26 -2.94 45.73
CA ARG A 101 7.30 -2.08 45.13
C ARG A 101 7.75 -2.43 43.71
N SER A 102 6.85 -2.58 42.74
CA SER A 102 7.31 -2.65 41.35
C SER A 102 6.26 -2.15 40.38
N ASN A 103 6.66 -1.18 39.55
CA ASN A 103 5.94 -0.71 38.39
C ASN A 103 5.85 -1.88 37.38
N LYS A 104 4.88 -2.79 37.60
CA LYS A 104 4.76 -4.06 36.89
C LYS A 104 4.51 -3.82 35.41
N THR A 105 5.54 -4.03 34.60
CA THR A 105 5.46 -4.08 33.14
C THR A 105 4.49 -5.22 32.76
N ARG A 106 3.29 -4.86 32.32
CA ARG A 106 2.34 -5.81 31.73
C ARG A 106 2.99 -6.43 30.50
N ALA A 107 3.00 -7.75 30.40
CA ALA A 107 3.51 -8.41 29.20
C ALA A 107 2.58 -8.09 28.03
N VAL A 108 3.11 -7.49 26.97
CA VAL A 108 2.38 -7.18 25.73
C VAL A 108 2.78 -8.21 24.68
N VAL A 109 1.81 -8.97 24.19
CA VAL A 109 1.99 -9.87 23.05
C VAL A 109 1.57 -9.13 21.79
N VAL A 110 2.45 -9.10 20.79
CA VAL A 110 2.17 -8.51 19.48
C VAL A 110 2.05 -9.64 18.47
N VAL A 111 0.90 -9.71 17.79
CA VAL A 111 0.69 -10.63 16.67
C VAL A 111 0.43 -9.86 15.39
N ARG A 112 0.57 -10.53 14.26
CA ARG A 112 0.28 -9.96 12.95
C ARG A 112 -1.23 -9.98 12.68
N CYS A 113 -1.76 -8.89 12.15
CA CYS A 113 -3.16 -8.82 11.73
C CYS A 113 -3.43 -9.77 10.55
N GLY A 114 -4.50 -10.56 10.65
CA GLY A 114 -4.96 -11.50 9.60
C GLY A 114 -5.94 -10.89 8.59
N GLU A 115 -6.57 -9.77 8.92
CA GLU A 115 -7.66 -9.17 8.14
C GLU A 115 -7.16 -8.23 7.01
N CYS A 116 -5.86 -7.92 6.97
CA CYS A 116 -5.31 -6.95 6.03
C CYS A 116 -4.18 -7.54 5.17
N ASN A 117 -3.96 -6.92 4.01
CA ASN A 117 -2.85 -7.30 3.15
C ASN A 117 -1.48 -6.92 3.77
N GLU A 118 -0.41 -7.23 3.04
CA GLU A 118 0.95 -6.93 3.46
C GLU A 118 1.28 -5.43 3.65
N ASN A 119 0.41 -4.52 3.24
CA ASN A 119 0.57 -3.08 3.47
C ASN A 119 -0.37 -2.56 4.57
N GLY A 120 -1.12 -3.43 5.26
CA GLY A 120 -2.08 -3.02 6.27
C GLY A 120 -3.38 -2.44 5.69
N LEU A 121 -3.69 -2.75 4.42
CA LEU A 121 -4.85 -2.24 3.73
C LEU A 121 -5.92 -3.31 3.55
N VAL A 122 -7.18 -2.87 3.54
CA VAL A 122 -8.38 -3.67 3.21
C VAL A 122 -9.08 -3.07 2.00
N LEU A 123 -9.89 -3.86 1.31
CA LEU A 123 -10.73 -3.36 0.22
C LEU A 123 -11.80 -2.41 0.77
N CYS A 124 -12.11 -1.35 0.02
CA CYS A 124 -13.19 -0.44 0.35
C CYS A 124 -14.53 -1.19 0.32
N PRO A 125 -15.30 -1.23 1.43
CA PRO A 125 -16.55 -1.99 1.48
C PRO A 125 -17.67 -1.40 0.61
N ILE A 126 -17.49 -0.20 0.06
CA ILE A 126 -18.51 0.53 -0.71
C ILE A 126 -18.39 0.27 -2.22
N CYS A 127 -17.17 0.16 -2.75
CA CYS A 127 -16.93 0.17 -4.20
C CYS A 127 -15.93 -0.87 -4.71
N SER A 128 -15.56 -1.84 -3.87
CA SER A 128 -14.57 -2.86 -4.26
C SER A 128 -15.20 -4.05 -4.92
#